data_AF-A0A834IRH5-F1
#
_entry.id   AF-A0A834IRH5-F1
#
_cell.length_a   1.000
_cell.length_b   1.000
_cell.length_c   1.000
_cell.angle_alpha   90.00
_cell.angle_beta   90.00
_cell.angle_gamma   90.00
#
_symmetry.space_group_name_H-M   'P 1'
#
loop_
_entity.id
_entity.type
_entity.pdbx_description
1 polymer ?
#
loop_
_entity_poly.entity_id
_entity_poly.type
_entity_poly.pdbx_seq_one_letter_code
_entity_poly.pdbx_strand_id
1 'polypeptide(L)'
;MVWGYIFIGAGTKNPKIIMDNNDFTINTKQGTRTRWRCTQYFKTKCKATLVTYGRVVNVKSCHNHLPTNPNVNENYLIQSVTINRTPSLIYVVAGKKNPKIILEDNDFILNNKYGNKTTWRCRCYGKTGCKSRLTTSGKTVKIIADHNHDPTYPDTSAAVPQTLRIVKSYLTS
;
A
#
# COMPACT_ATOMS: atom_id res chain seq x y z
N MET A 1 15.16 1.12 1.79
CA MET A 1 15.41 2.01 2.93
C MET A 1 15.57 3.42 2.39
N VAL A 2 14.82 4.39 2.90
CA VAL A 2 14.89 5.80 2.46
C VAL A 2 14.79 6.72 3.67
N TRP A 3 15.43 7.88 3.63
CA TRP A 3 15.18 8.94 4.59
C TRP A 3 13.78 9.51 4.39
N GLY A 4 13.11 9.86 5.48
CA GLY A 4 11.80 10.50 5.45
C GLY A 4 11.41 11.04 6.81
N TYR A 5 10.18 11.56 6.88
CA TYR A 5 9.64 12.16 8.09
C TYR A 5 8.46 11.35 8.62
N ILE A 6 8.37 11.29 9.94
CA ILE A 6 7.11 11.02 10.64
C ILE A 6 6.72 12.25 11.43
N PHE A 7 5.43 12.37 11.68
CA PHE A 7 4.89 13.40 12.55
C PHE A 7 4.36 12.74 13.83
N ILE A 8 4.57 13.39 14.96
CA ILE A 8 4.13 12.94 16.27
C ILE A 8 3.09 13.94 16.76
N GLY A 9 1.86 13.45 16.94
CA GLY A 9 0.74 14.25 17.43
C GLY A 9 0.28 13.79 18.81
N ALA A 10 -0.45 14.67 19.49
CA ALA A 10 -1.17 14.29 20.70
C ALA A 10 -2.21 13.21 20.39
N GLY A 11 -2.34 12.24 21.29
CA GLY A 11 -3.41 11.25 21.29
C GLY A 11 -4.04 11.17 22.68
N THR A 12 -5.21 10.52 22.77
CA THR A 12 -6.03 10.53 23.99
C THR A 12 -5.39 9.82 25.20
N LYS A 13 -4.56 8.81 24.95
CA LYS A 13 -3.81 8.08 26.00
C LYS A 13 -2.31 8.09 25.76
N ASN A 14 -1.92 7.88 24.52
CA ASN A 14 -0.54 7.85 24.07
C ASN A 14 -0.41 8.76 22.84
N PRO A 15 0.80 9.30 22.55
CA PRO A 15 1.05 9.98 21.30
C PRO A 15 0.67 9.11 20.10
N LYS A 16 0.30 9.76 18.99
CA LYS A 16 0.05 9.11 17.70
C LYS A 16 1.18 9.42 16.73
N ILE A 17 1.46 8.48 15.84
CA ILE A 17 2.34 8.70 14.69
C ILE A 17 1.47 8.97 13.48
N ILE A 18 1.83 10.00 12.70
CA ILE A 18 1.26 10.26 11.38
C ILE A 18 2.35 9.99 10.35
N MET A 19 2.04 9.09 9.41
CA MET A 19 2.91 8.74 8.28
C MET A 19 2.05 8.58 7.04
N ASP A 20 2.51 9.10 5.90
CA ASP A 20 1.79 9.05 4.62
C ASP A 20 0.33 9.52 4.77
N ASN A 21 0.10 10.60 5.55
CA ASN A 21 -1.21 11.20 5.83
C ASN A 21 -2.22 10.28 6.55
N ASN A 22 -1.72 9.28 7.28
CA ASN A 22 -2.53 8.34 8.05
C ASN A 22 -2.10 8.32 9.51
N ASP A 23 -3.08 8.28 10.42
CA ASP A 23 -2.82 8.17 11.87
C ASP A 23 -2.61 6.72 12.30
N PHE A 24 -1.64 6.53 13.19
CA PHE A 24 -1.30 5.28 13.83
C PHE A 24 -1.28 5.46 15.35
N THR A 25 -1.91 4.52 16.05
CA THR A 25 -1.89 4.45 17.51
C THR A 25 -1.08 3.23 17.97
N ILE A 26 -0.58 3.30 19.20
CA ILE A 26 0.17 2.20 19.80
C ILE A 26 -0.74 0.96 19.89
N ASN A 27 -0.26 -0.14 19.34
CA ASN A 27 -0.88 -1.46 19.46
C ASN A 27 -0.23 -2.25 20.59
N THR A 28 1.10 -2.35 20.58
CA THR A 28 1.88 -3.01 21.64
C THR A 28 3.25 -2.35 21.77
N LYS A 29 3.85 -2.44 22.96
CA LYS A 29 5.21 -1.97 23.25
C LYS A 29 6.00 -3.13 23.87
N GLN A 30 7.17 -3.44 23.33
CA GLN A 30 8.05 -4.52 23.79
C GLN A 30 9.51 -4.05 23.73
N GLY A 31 10.11 -3.79 24.90
CA GLY A 31 11.46 -3.24 25.00
C GLY A 31 11.60 -1.93 24.21
N THR A 32 12.53 -1.91 23.26
CA THR A 32 12.81 -0.75 22.39
C THR A 32 11.91 -0.67 21.16
N ARG A 33 11.02 -1.66 20.94
CA ARG A 33 10.14 -1.73 19.78
C ARG A 33 8.71 -1.34 20.17
N THR A 34 8.14 -0.43 19.39
CA THR A 34 6.72 -0.10 19.48
C THR A 34 6.04 -0.52 18.19
N ARG A 35 5.01 -1.36 18.29
CA ARG A 35 4.12 -1.71 17.18
C ARG A 35 2.95 -0.76 17.18
N TRP A 36 2.66 -0.20 16.02
CA TRP A 36 1.59 0.73 15.81
C TRP A 36 0.61 0.19 14.77
N ARG A 37 -0.66 0.52 14.95
CA ARG A 37 -1.76 0.08 14.10
C ARG A 37 -2.51 1.31 13.60
N CYS A 38 -2.93 1.25 12.34
CA CYS A 38 -3.74 2.31 11.76
C CYS A 38 -5.04 2.52 12.56
N THR A 39 -5.44 3.77 12.75
CA THR A 39 -6.68 4.15 13.45
C THR A 39 -7.94 3.67 12.76
N GLN A 40 -7.91 3.48 11.43
CA GLN A 40 -9.04 2.96 10.65
C GLN A 40 -9.25 1.45 10.79
N TYR A 41 -8.46 0.73 11.61
CA TYR A 41 -8.62 -0.70 11.83
C TYR A 41 -10.07 -1.12 12.15
N PHE A 42 -10.76 -0.38 13.02
CA PHE A 42 -12.13 -0.75 13.41
C PHE A 42 -13.16 -0.40 12.34
N LYS A 43 -12.94 0.68 11.57
CA LYS A 43 -13.88 1.18 10.56
C LYS A 43 -13.77 0.45 9.23
N THR A 44 -12.55 0.28 8.72
CA THR A 44 -12.31 -0.29 7.37
C THR A 44 -11.61 -1.65 7.41
N LYS A 45 -11.42 -2.23 8.60
CA LYS A 45 -10.61 -3.46 8.79
C LYS A 45 -9.17 -3.31 8.28
N CYS A 46 -8.65 -2.08 8.29
CA CYS A 46 -7.29 -1.76 7.83
C CYS A 46 -6.22 -2.52 8.63
N LYS A 47 -5.41 -3.33 7.95
CA LYS A 47 -4.31 -4.10 8.55
C LYS A 47 -2.95 -3.37 8.53
N ALA A 48 -2.93 -2.10 8.09
CA ALA A 48 -1.72 -1.30 8.08
C ALA A 48 -1.11 -1.19 9.48
N THR A 49 0.14 -1.62 9.59
CA THR A 49 0.93 -1.56 10.81
C THR A 49 2.33 -1.08 10.51
N LEU A 50 2.94 -0.43 11.51
CA LEU A 50 4.34 -0.06 11.48
C LEU A 50 5.01 -0.44 12.80
N VAL A 51 6.32 -0.64 12.77
CA VAL A 51 7.12 -0.89 13.96
C VAL A 51 8.21 0.17 14.02
N THR A 52 8.32 0.85 15.16
CA THR A 52 9.38 1.83 15.40
C THR A 52 10.38 1.30 16.42
N TYR A 53 11.65 1.65 16.22
CA TYR A 53 12.76 1.41 17.16
C TYR A 53 13.91 2.37 16.81
N GLY A 54 14.51 3.01 17.80
CA GLY A 54 15.49 4.08 17.56
C GLY A 54 14.93 5.16 16.62
N ARG A 55 15.67 5.49 15.56
CA ARG A 55 15.22 6.38 14.45
C ARG A 55 14.76 5.61 13.21
N VAL A 56 14.24 4.39 13.37
CA VAL A 56 13.81 3.53 12.26
C VAL A 56 12.32 3.26 12.32
N VAL A 57 11.66 3.30 11.17
CA VAL A 57 10.26 2.92 10.98
C VAL A 57 10.15 1.80 9.94
N ASN A 58 9.72 0.63 10.37
CA ASN A 58 9.42 -0.50 9.49
C ASN A 58 7.91 -0.56 9.19
N VAL A 59 7.51 -0.22 7.97
CA VAL A 59 6.13 -0.33 7.49
C VAL A 59 5.87 -1.78 7.04
N LYS A 60 4.83 -2.42 7.58
CA LYS A 60 4.55 -3.85 7.39
C LYS A 60 3.39 -4.17 6.45
N SER A 61 2.42 -3.26 6.30
CA SER A 61 1.25 -3.47 5.43
C SER A 61 0.78 -2.13 4.86
N CYS A 62 0.17 -2.18 3.67
CA CYS A 62 -0.48 -1.04 3.04
C CYS A 62 -1.84 -0.73 3.71
N HIS A 63 -2.28 0.52 3.58
CA HIS A 63 -3.63 0.95 3.98
C HIS A 63 -4.68 0.36 3.05
N ASN A 64 -5.92 0.26 3.53
CA ASN A 64 -7.07 -0.10 2.70
C ASN A 64 -8.16 0.97 2.62
N HIS A 65 -7.76 2.22 2.81
CA HIS A 65 -8.64 3.37 2.79
C HIS A 65 -7.84 4.57 2.30
N LEU A 66 -8.54 5.65 1.93
CA LEU A 66 -7.91 6.93 1.65
C LEU A 66 -7.22 7.50 2.91
N PRO A 67 -6.19 8.33 2.74
CA PRO A 67 -5.57 9.04 3.86
C PRO A 67 -6.60 9.82 4.66
N THR A 68 -6.62 9.62 5.98
CA THR A 68 -7.60 10.28 6.87
C THR A 68 -7.09 11.55 7.52
N ASN A 69 -5.81 11.86 7.34
CA ASN A 69 -5.17 13.06 7.88
C ASN A 69 -4.34 13.77 6.78
N PRO A 70 -5.00 14.29 5.72
CA PRO A 70 -4.31 14.94 4.61
C PRO A 70 -3.69 16.30 4.98
N ASN A 71 -4.23 16.96 6.01
CA ASN A 71 -3.77 18.26 6.49
C ASN A 71 -2.93 18.06 7.74
N VAL A 72 -1.60 18.04 7.56
CA VAL A 72 -0.66 17.98 8.68
C VAL A 72 -0.93 19.17 9.60
N ASN A 73 -1.24 18.90 10.86
CA ASN A 73 -1.46 19.94 11.86
C ASN A 73 -0.11 20.60 12.20
N GLU A 74 -0.06 21.93 12.21
CA GLU A 74 1.14 22.72 12.54
C GLU A 74 1.74 22.35 13.91
N ASN A 75 0.92 21.83 14.83
CA ASN A 75 1.34 21.42 16.17
C ASN A 75 1.97 20.02 16.22
N TYR A 76 2.16 19.33 15.09
CA TYR A 76 2.83 18.05 15.09
C TYR A 76 4.35 18.20 15.15
N LEU A 77 4.97 17.43 16.05
CA LEU A 77 6.42 17.35 16.11
C LEU A 77 6.93 16.52 14.92
N ILE A 78 7.87 17.07 14.16
CA ILE A 78 8.48 16.41 13.01
C ILE A 78 9.71 15.63 13.48
N GLN A 79 9.84 14.37 13.04
CA GLN A 79 11.03 13.58 13.29
C GLN A 79 11.56 12.96 11.99
N SER A 80 12.84 13.22 11.71
CA SER A 80 13.56 12.54 10.63
C SER A 80 13.92 11.12 11.02
N VAL A 81 13.60 10.18 10.15
CA VAL A 81 13.76 8.74 10.41
C VAL A 81 14.16 7.99 9.14
N THR A 82 14.73 6.82 9.35
CA THR A 82 14.94 5.82 8.31
C THR A 82 13.65 5.02 8.12
N ILE A 83 13.05 5.10 6.93
CA ILE A 83 11.81 4.39 6.60
C ILE A 83 12.12 3.15 5.76
N ASN A 84 11.76 1.99 6.31
CA ASN A 84 11.79 0.69 5.65
C ASN A 84 10.38 0.28 5.29
N ARG A 85 10.00 0.48 4.03
CA ARG A 85 8.81 -0.16 3.46
C ARG A 85 9.26 -1.50 2.91
N THR A 86 8.67 -2.60 3.36
CA THR A 86 8.82 -3.88 2.65
C THR A 86 8.25 -3.67 1.26
N PRO A 87 9.10 -3.66 0.21
CA PRO A 87 8.58 -3.51 -1.13
C PRO A 87 7.78 -4.77 -1.48
N SER A 88 6.66 -4.59 -2.16
CA SER A 88 5.77 -5.70 -2.47
C SER A 88 6.20 -6.31 -3.80
N LEU A 89 6.15 -7.64 -3.85
CA LEU A 89 6.48 -8.39 -5.04
C LEU A 89 5.32 -8.29 -6.03
N ILE A 90 5.62 -7.82 -7.23
CA ILE A 90 4.78 -8.03 -8.40
C ILE A 90 5.49 -8.99 -9.34
N TYR A 91 4.73 -9.64 -10.19
CA TYR A 91 5.26 -10.55 -11.19
C TYR A 91 4.87 -10.02 -12.56
N VAL A 92 5.86 -9.72 -13.39
CA VAL A 92 5.63 -9.26 -14.76
C VAL A 92 5.77 -10.46 -15.70
N VAL A 93 4.70 -10.80 -16.40
CA VAL A 93 4.71 -11.88 -17.38
C VAL A 93 4.77 -11.27 -18.77
N ALA A 94 5.76 -11.69 -19.57
CA ALA A 94 5.81 -11.37 -20.98
C ALA A 94 4.60 -12.00 -21.68
N GLY A 95 3.69 -11.17 -22.21
CA GLY A 95 2.55 -11.67 -22.99
C GLY A 95 2.83 -11.55 -24.48
N LYS A 96 2.13 -12.36 -25.29
CA LYS A 96 2.30 -12.41 -26.75
C LYS A 96 2.15 -11.05 -27.45
N LYS A 97 1.27 -10.19 -26.96
CA LYS A 97 0.99 -8.85 -27.52
C LYS A 97 1.33 -7.73 -26.54
N ASN A 98 0.91 -7.89 -25.29
CA ASN A 98 1.17 -6.95 -24.20
C ASN A 98 1.56 -7.74 -22.95
N PRO A 99 2.43 -7.18 -22.09
CA PRO A 99 2.75 -7.79 -20.80
C PRO A 99 1.50 -7.89 -19.90
N LYS A 100 1.61 -8.72 -18.87
CA LYS A 100 0.64 -8.85 -17.78
C LYS A 100 1.33 -8.64 -16.44
N ILE A 101 0.57 -8.20 -15.45
CA ILE A 101 1.04 -8.09 -14.06
C ILE A 101 0.24 -9.07 -13.22
N ILE A 102 0.93 -9.86 -12.41
CA ILE A 102 0.33 -10.66 -11.35
C ILE A 102 0.65 -9.97 -10.03
N LEU A 103 -0.39 -9.75 -9.23
CA LEU A 103 -0.32 -9.09 -7.93
C LEU A 103 -1.39 -9.68 -7.01
N GLU A 104 -1.00 -10.07 -5.79
CA GLU A 104 -1.91 -10.68 -4.80
C GLU A 104 -2.77 -11.80 -5.44
N ASP A 105 -2.11 -12.74 -6.13
CA ASP A 105 -2.71 -13.93 -6.76
C ASP A 105 -3.74 -13.65 -7.87
N ASN A 106 -3.76 -12.43 -8.42
CA ASN A 106 -4.65 -12.02 -9.50
C ASN A 106 -3.86 -11.45 -10.68
N ASP A 107 -4.28 -11.78 -11.92
CA ASP A 107 -3.69 -11.23 -13.12
C ASP A 107 -4.42 -10.00 -13.69
N PHE A 108 -3.61 -9.00 -14.04
CA PHE A 108 -4.01 -7.74 -14.62
C PHE A 108 -3.45 -7.63 -16.03
N ILE A 109 -4.34 -7.27 -16.95
CA ILE A 109 -4.01 -7.04 -18.35
C ILE A 109 -3.90 -5.54 -18.61
N LEU A 110 -3.03 -5.17 -19.55
CA LEU A 110 -2.88 -3.78 -19.99
C LEU A 110 -4.22 -3.23 -20.46
N ASN A 111 -4.65 -2.11 -19.89
CA ASN A 111 -5.85 -1.38 -20.29
C ASN A 111 -5.48 -0.18 -21.16
N ASN A 112 -4.53 0.64 -20.70
CA ASN A 112 -4.09 1.83 -21.43
C ASN A 112 -2.72 2.33 -20.95
N LYS A 113 -1.97 3.03 -21.80
CA LYS A 113 -0.67 3.60 -21.49
C LYS A 113 -0.63 5.08 -21.89
N TYR A 114 -0.30 5.94 -20.94
CA TYR A 114 -0.18 7.38 -21.13
C TYR A 114 1.14 7.87 -20.53
N GLY A 115 2.10 8.22 -21.38
CA GLY A 115 3.44 8.64 -20.93
C GLY A 115 4.10 7.59 -20.03
N ASN A 116 4.44 8.01 -18.80
CA ASN A 116 5.07 7.15 -17.78
C ASN A 116 4.06 6.37 -16.91
N LYS A 117 2.76 6.45 -17.22
CA LYS A 117 1.67 5.84 -16.47
C LYS A 117 1.03 4.72 -17.29
N THR A 118 1.03 3.51 -16.78
CA THR A 118 0.30 2.39 -17.39
C THR A 118 -0.85 1.98 -16.49
N THR A 119 -2.05 1.89 -17.06
CA THR A 119 -3.26 1.43 -16.38
C THR A 119 -3.54 -0.01 -16.78
N TRP A 120 -3.96 -0.80 -15.80
CA TRP A 120 -4.16 -2.23 -15.93
C TRP A 120 -5.50 -2.59 -15.32
N ARG A 121 -6.16 -3.55 -15.95
CA ARG A 121 -7.46 -4.04 -15.51
C ARG A 121 -7.40 -5.50 -15.13
N CYS A 122 -8.15 -5.86 -14.09
CA CYS A 122 -8.35 -7.26 -13.75
C CYS A 122 -8.83 -8.03 -14.99
N ARG A 123 -8.23 -9.20 -15.24
CA ARG A 123 -8.58 -10.06 -16.36
C ARG A 123 -10.03 -10.56 -16.29
N CYS A 124 -10.56 -10.75 -15.08
CA CYS A 124 -11.93 -11.19 -14.85
C CYS A 124 -12.98 -10.10 -15.12
N TYR A 125 -12.60 -8.88 -15.52
CA TYR A 125 -13.57 -7.82 -15.84
C TYR A 125 -14.68 -8.27 -16.80
N GLY A 126 -14.32 -8.99 -17.87
CA GLY A 126 -15.31 -9.47 -18.85
C GLY A 126 -16.17 -10.64 -18.36
N LYS A 127 -15.74 -11.36 -17.32
CA LYS A 127 -16.44 -12.55 -16.78
C LYS A 127 -17.31 -12.22 -15.57
N THR A 128 -16.80 -11.40 -14.66
CA THR A 128 -17.42 -11.11 -13.35
C THR A 128 -17.77 -9.63 -13.16
N GLY A 129 -17.56 -8.79 -14.18
CA GLY A 129 -17.71 -7.34 -14.04
C GLY A 129 -16.66 -6.69 -13.13
N CYS A 130 -15.56 -7.39 -12.80
CA CYS A 130 -14.57 -6.93 -11.83
C CYS A 130 -13.99 -5.54 -12.12
N LYS A 131 -14.27 -4.58 -11.23
CA LYS A 131 -13.80 -3.19 -11.33
C LYS A 131 -12.39 -2.97 -10.78
N SER A 132 -11.70 -4.02 -10.30
CA SER A 132 -10.32 -3.88 -9.85
C SER A 132 -9.42 -3.36 -10.97
N ARG A 133 -8.66 -2.30 -10.65
CA ARG A 133 -7.70 -1.65 -11.55
C ARG A 133 -6.43 -1.35 -10.76
N LEU A 134 -5.30 -1.38 -11.47
CA LEU A 134 -4.04 -0.85 -10.94
C LEU A 134 -3.40 0.10 -11.95
N THR A 135 -2.55 0.98 -11.45
CA THR A 135 -1.73 1.89 -12.25
C THR A 135 -0.28 1.72 -11.86
N THR A 136 0.60 1.51 -12.83
CA THR A 136 2.04 1.57 -12.61
C THR A 136 2.61 2.88 -13.10
N SER A 137 3.51 3.48 -12.31
CA SER A 137 4.30 4.65 -12.71
C SER A 137 5.66 4.63 -11.98
N GLY A 138 6.75 4.60 -12.75
CA GLY A 138 8.09 4.38 -12.20
C GLY A 138 8.15 3.12 -11.35
N LYS A 139 8.66 3.23 -10.11
CA LYS A 139 8.74 2.12 -9.15
C LYS A 139 7.52 1.98 -8.22
N THR A 140 6.36 2.50 -8.64
CA THR A 140 5.13 2.54 -7.83
C THR A 140 3.97 1.86 -8.55
N VAL A 141 3.19 1.09 -7.80
CA VAL A 141 1.91 0.51 -8.21
C VAL A 141 0.80 1.10 -7.34
N LYS A 142 -0.21 1.68 -7.96
CA LYS A 142 -1.41 2.19 -7.30
C LYS A 142 -2.59 1.26 -7.58
N ILE A 143 -3.16 0.61 -6.57
CA ILE A 143 -4.37 -0.23 -6.68
C ILE A 143 -5.58 0.66 -6.43
N ILE A 144 -6.55 0.63 -7.33
CA ILE A 144 -7.70 1.55 -7.36
C ILE A 144 -8.95 0.93 -6.74
N ALA A 145 -9.14 -0.38 -6.87
CA ALA A 145 -10.32 -1.08 -6.37
C ALA A 145 -10.01 -2.55 -6.05
N ASP A 146 -10.76 -3.12 -5.11
CA ASP A 146 -10.68 -4.54 -4.74
C ASP A 146 -11.33 -5.45 -5.80
N HIS A 147 -11.00 -6.73 -5.71
CA HIS A 147 -11.63 -7.79 -6.50
C HIS A 147 -13.01 -8.14 -5.96
N ASN A 148 -13.89 -8.62 -6.84
CA ASN A 148 -15.23 -9.09 -6.53
C ASN A 148 -15.40 -10.60 -6.81
N HIS A 149 -14.28 -11.31 -6.86
CA HIS A 149 -14.18 -12.72 -7.19
C HIS A 149 -12.99 -13.30 -6.41
N ASP A 150 -12.98 -14.63 -6.27
CA ASP A 150 -11.86 -15.34 -5.66
C ASP A 150 -10.57 -15.18 -6.51
N PRO A 151 -9.38 -15.28 -5.90
CA PRO A 151 -8.12 -15.15 -6.61
C PRO A 151 -8.00 -16.13 -7.78
N THR A 152 -7.36 -15.69 -8.86
CA THR A 152 -7.26 -16.48 -10.11
C THR A 152 -6.05 -17.41 -10.17
N TYR A 153 -5.12 -17.30 -9.21
CA TYR A 153 -3.88 -18.10 -9.12
C TYR A 153 -3.20 -18.30 -10.49
N PRO A 154 -2.88 -17.21 -11.20
CA PRO A 154 -2.28 -17.29 -12.52
C PRO A 154 -0.88 -17.92 -12.45
N ASP A 155 -0.52 -18.71 -13.46
CA ASP A 155 0.81 -19.31 -13.57
C ASP A 155 1.91 -18.25 -13.57
N THR A 156 2.88 -18.41 -12.67
CA THR A 156 4.03 -17.53 -12.46
C THR A 156 5.35 -18.14 -12.96
N SER A 157 5.34 -19.34 -13.56
CA SER A 157 6.53 -20.05 -14.03
C SER A 157 7.44 -19.22 -14.96
N ALA A 158 6.82 -18.43 -15.85
CA ALA A 158 7.51 -17.53 -16.78
C ALA A 158 7.53 -16.06 -16.32
N ALA A 159 7.22 -15.79 -15.05
CA ALA A 159 7.11 -14.44 -14.53
C ALA A 159 8.45 -13.90 -14.02
N VAL A 160 8.71 -12.63 -14.32
CA VAL A 160 9.86 -11.91 -13.75
C VAL A 160 9.41 -11.19 -12.48
N PRO A 161 9.94 -11.55 -11.30
CA PRO A 161 9.65 -10.83 -10.06
C PRO A 161 10.21 -9.40 -10.12
N GLN A 162 9.40 -8.43 -9.73
CA GLN A 162 9.81 -7.05 -9.55
C GLN A 162 9.29 -6.49 -8.23
N THR A 163 10.11 -5.64 -7.64
CA THR A 163 9.95 -5.17 -6.28
C THR A 163 9.53 -3.71 -6.31
N LEU A 164 8.23 -3.44 -6.06
CA LEU A 164 7.62 -2.11 -6.25
C LEU A 164 6.94 -1.60 -4.97
N ARG A 165 6.76 -0.28 -4.88
CA ARG A 165 5.95 0.35 -3.82
C ARG A 165 4.47 0.23 -4.17
N ILE A 166 3.67 -0.47 -3.37
CA ILE A 166 2.21 -0.52 -3.53
C ILE A 166 1.52 0.58 -2.72
N VAL A 167 0.61 1.31 -3.35
CA VAL A 167 -0.30 2.28 -2.76
C VAL A 167 -1.72 1.84 -3.08
N LYS A 168 -2.56 1.59 -2.07
CA LYS A 168 -3.97 1.27 -2.30
C LYS A 168 -4.82 2.54 -2.12
N SER A 169 -5.61 2.90 -3.12
CA SER A 169 -6.48 4.08 -3.14
C SER A 169 -7.93 3.66 -3.26
N TYR A 170 -8.46 3.01 -2.23
CA TYR A 170 -9.86 2.62 -2.20
C TYR A 170 -10.71 3.86 -1.98
N LEU A 171 -11.49 4.23 -2.99
CA LEU A 171 -12.60 5.17 -2.82
C LEU A 171 -13.67 4.43 -2.00
N THR A 172 -14.02 4.93 -0.82
CA THR A 172 -15.28 4.54 -0.18
C THR A 172 -16.41 5.24 -0.94
N SER A 173 -17.24 4.45 -1.61
CA SER A 173 -18.58 4.86 -2.06
C SER A 173 -19.42 5.36 -0.90
#